data_AF-A0A7L2DNW4-F1
#
_entry.id   AF-A0A7L2DNW4-F1
#
_cell.length_a   1.000
_cell.length_b   1.000
_cell.length_c   1.000
_cell.angle_alpha   90.00
_cell.angle_beta   90.00
_cell.angle_gamma   90.00
#
_symmetry.space_group_name_H-M   'P 1'
#
loop_
_entity.id
_entity.type
_entity.pdbx_description
1 polymer ?
#
loop_
_entity_poly.entity_id
_entity_poly.type
_entity_poly.pdbx_seq_one_letter_code
_entity_poly.pdbx_strand_id
1 'polypeptide(L)' 'DSFHLELQERGESGRLRLCRHSVPPFIPLERLARELLPRDPRQFLGILCQHLNAFVSRREQLRKLQ' A
#
# COMPACT_ATOMS: atom_id res chain seq x y z
N ASP A 1 -3.96 8.86 -11.32
CA ASP A 1 -2.78 8.06 -10.94
C ASP A 1 -3.20 6.73 -10.38
N SER A 2 -2.44 5.70 -10.73
CA SER A 2 -2.65 4.33 -10.27
C SER A 2 -1.38 3.84 -9.59
N PHE A 3 -1.54 3.11 -8.48
CA PHE A 3 -0.45 2.43 -7.79
C PHE A 3 -0.68 0.92 -7.87
N HIS A 4 0.40 0.17 -8.06
CA HIS A 4 0.34 -1.27 -8.28
C HIS A 4 1.01 -2.01 -7.12
N LEU A 5 0.43 -3.15 -6.77
CA LEU A 5 0.93 -4.09 -5.78
C LEU A 5 0.91 -5.49 -6.40
N GLU A 6 2.03 -6.19 -6.36
CA GLU A 6 2.12 -7.59 -6.71
C GLU A 6 2.25 -8.40 -5.43
N LEU A 7 1.26 -9.27 -5.19
CA LEU A 7 1.23 -10.18 -4.05
C LEU A 7 1.41 -11.61 -4.54
N GLN A 8 2.21 -12.39 -3.82
CA GLN A 8 2.41 -13.82 -4.07
C GLN A 8 2.04 -14.61 -2.84
N GLU A 9 1.29 -15.69 -3.04
CA GLU A 9 1.00 -16.68 -2.01
C GLU A 9 2.19 -17.64 -1.86
N ARG A 10 2.68 -17.82 -0.63
CA ARG A 10 3.84 -18.68 -0.36
C ARG A 10 3.45 -19.98 0.35
N GLY A 11 3.55 -21.09 -0.37
CA GLY A 11 3.47 -22.46 0.16
C GLY A 11 2.07 -22.86 0.66
N GLU A 12 1.99 -24.01 1.31
CA GLU A 12 0.74 -24.64 1.78
C GLU A 12 0.00 -23.82 2.85
N SER A 13 0.71 -22.90 3.52
CA SER A 13 0.16 -22.03 4.56
C SER A 13 -0.66 -20.84 4.04
N GLY A 14 -0.76 -20.64 2.73
CA GLY A 14 -1.58 -19.59 2.10
C GLY A 14 -1.23 -18.15 2.47
N ARG A 15 0.01 -17.90 2.92
CA ARG A 15 0.43 -16.56 3.36
C ARG A 15 0.80 -15.69 2.17
N LEU A 16 0.10 -14.56 2.03
CA LEU A 16 0.43 -13.53 1.06
C LEU A 16 1.73 -12.81 1.44
N ARG A 17 2.56 -12.52 0.44
CA ARG A 17 3.76 -11.69 0.53
C ARG A 17 3.74 -10.62 -0.55
N LEU A 18 4.23 -9.43 -0.19
CA LEU A 18 4.48 -8.35 -1.13
C LEU A 18 5.77 -8.64 -1.92
N CYS A 19 5.67 -8.61 -3.25
CA CYS A 19 6.78 -8.91 -4.16
C CYS A 19 7.29 -7.65 -4.87
N ARG A 20 6.39 -6.88 -5.47
CA ARG A 20 6.69 -5.64 -6.19
C ARG A 20 5.61 -4.61 -5.92
N HIS A 21 5.98 -3.33 -6.01
CA HIS A 21 5.03 -2.23 -5.91
C HIS A 21 5.54 -0.98 -6.61
N SER A 22 4.61 -0.09 -6.97
CA SER A 22 4.91 1.28 -7.40
C SER A 22 4.60 2.33 -6.33
N VAL A 23 4.30 1.90 -5.11
CA VAL A 23 3.96 2.78 -3.98
C VAL A 23 5.16 3.66 -3.59
N PRO A 24 4.97 4.97 -3.33
CA PRO A 24 6.05 5.88 -2.97
C PRO A 24 6.81 5.47 -1.69
N PRO A 25 8.14 5.70 -1.64
CA PRO A 25 9.01 5.19 -0.57
C PRO A 25 8.77 5.83 0.81
N PHE A 26 8.05 6.95 0.89
CA PHE A 26 7.68 7.56 2.17
C PHE A 26 6.53 6.81 2.88
N ILE A 27 5.82 5.92 2.19
CA ILE A 27 4.82 5.04 2.80
C ILE A 27 5.56 3.81 3.31
N PRO A 28 5.44 3.42 4.60
CA PRO A 28 6.17 2.30 5.19
C PRO A 28 5.57 0.94 4.80
N LEU A 29 5.50 0.67 3.50
CA LEU A 29 4.73 -0.42 2.91
C LEU A 29 5.23 -1.79 3.36
N GLU A 30 6.53 -2.02 3.42
CA GLU A 30 7.14 -3.29 3.80
C GLU A 30 6.85 -3.65 5.26
N ARG A 31 6.78 -2.63 6.13
CA ARG A 31 6.39 -2.80 7.53
C ARG A 31 4.90 -3.17 7.63
N LEU A 32 4.04 -2.40 6.97
CA LEU A 32 2.60 -2.67 6.93
C LEU A 32 2.31 -4.07 6.37
N ALA A 33 3.00 -4.46 5.29
CA ALA A 33 2.85 -5.77 4.67
C ALA A 33 3.30 -6.90 5.60
N ARG A 34 4.36 -6.71 6.39
CA ARG A 34 4.82 -7.74 7.32
C ARG A 34 3.87 -7.93 8.51
N GLU A 35 3.32 -6.84 9.03
CA GLU A 35 2.49 -6.85 10.24
C GLU A 35 1.03 -7.24 9.94
N LEU A 36 0.48 -6.76 8.83
CA LEU A 36 -0.97 -6.80 8.56
C LEU A 36 -1.36 -7.79 7.46
N LEU A 37 -0.55 -7.93 6.41
CA LEU A 37 -0.90 -8.79 5.27
C LEU A 37 -1.16 -10.26 5.65
N PRO A 38 -0.43 -10.89 6.61
CA PRO A 38 -0.72 -12.27 7.01
C PRO A 38 -1.94 -12.42 7.93
N ARG A 39 -2.40 -11.34 8.57
CA ARG A 39 -3.46 -11.37 9.59
C ARG A 39 -4.79 -10.88 9.03
N ASP A 40 -4.76 -9.74 8.36
CA ASP A 40 -5.91 -9.09 7.77
C ASP A 40 -5.50 -8.28 6.52
N PRO A 41 -5.55 -8.92 5.33
CA PRO A 41 -5.27 -8.25 4.07
C PRO A 41 -6.18 -7.05 3.79
N ARG A 42 -7.41 -7.03 4.33
CA ARG A 42 -8.36 -5.92 4.12
C ARG A 42 -7.92 -4.71 4.92
N GLN A 43 -7.50 -4.91 6.18
CA GLN A 43 -6.94 -3.85 7.00
C GLN A 43 -5.66 -3.27 6.39
N PHE A 44 -4.77 -4.13 5.87
CA PHE A 44 -3.58 -3.69 5.12
C PHE A 44 -3.94 -2.75 3.96
N LEU A 45 -4.88 -3.15 3.10
CA LEU A 45 -5.33 -2.34 1.97
C LEU A 45 -6.00 -1.04 2.43
N GLY A 46 -6.80 -1.07 3.51
CA GLY A 46 -7.45 0.10 4.06
C GLY A 46 -6.45 1.18 4.51
N ILE A 47 -5.42 0.79 5.26
CA ILE A 47 -4.38 1.71 5.72
C ILE A 47 -3.56 2.25 4.55
N LEU A 48 -3.20 1.40 3.59
CA LEU A 48 -2.49 1.84 2.39
C LEU A 48 -3.29 2.86 1.57
N CYS A 49 -4.59 2.64 1.38
CA CYS A 49 -5.47 3.58 0.71
C CYS A 49 -5.50 4.94 1.42
N GLN A 50 -5.51 4.97 2.76
CA GLN A 50 -5.47 6.23 3.50
C GLN A 50 -4.19 7.02 3.22
N HIS A 51 -3.03 6.36 3.23
CA HIS A 51 -1.76 7.01 2.90
C HIS A 51 -1.73 7.56 1.47
N LEU A 52 -2.17 6.76 0.50
CA LEU A 52 -2.20 7.17 -0.92
C LEU A 52 -3.17 8.34 -1.15
N ASN A 53 -4.36 8.28 -0.54
CA ASN A 53 -5.35 9.35 -0.66
C ASN A 53 -4.86 10.65 -0.01
N ALA A 54 -4.20 10.57 1.15
CA ALA A 54 -3.63 11.76 1.80
C ALA A 54 -2.53 12.41 0.93
N PHE A 55 -1.67 11.60 0.32
CA PHE A 55 -0.64 12.07 -0.60
C PHE A 55 -1.23 12.73 -1.85
N VAL A 56 -2.15 12.04 -2.54
CA VAL A 56 -2.80 12.58 -3.74
C VAL A 56 -3.57 13.85 -3.41
N SER A 57 -4.33 13.88 -2.32
CA SER A 57 -5.06 15.07 -1.86
C SER A 57 -4.14 16.26 -1.68
N ARG A 58 -3.01 16.08 -0.99
CA ARG A 58 -2.04 17.17 -0.78
C ARG A 58 -1.43 17.68 -2.08
N ARG A 59 -1.12 16.78 -3.00
CA ARG A 59 -0.59 17.16 -4.32
C ARG A 59 -1.61 17.94 -5.14
N GLU A 60 -2.87 17.51 -5.16
CA GLU A 60 -3.93 18.23 -5.87
C GLU A 60 -4.25 19.58 -5.21
N GLN A 61 -4.16 19.69 -3.88
CA GLN A 61 -4.29 20.97 -3.18
C GLN A 61 -3.22 21.96 -3.64
N LEU A 62 -1.95 21.53 -3.75
CA LEU A 62 -0.86 22.38 -4.25
C LEU A 62 -1.06 22.75 -5.72
N ARG A 63 -1.51 21.82 -6.57
CA ARG A 63 -1.80 22.10 -7.99
C ARG A 63 -2.88 23.16 -8.18
N LYS A 64 -3.87 23.24 -7.30
CA LYS A 64 -4.93 24.25 -7.35
C LYS A 64 -4.51 25.64 -6.88
N LEU A 65 -3.38 25.74 -6.18
CA LEU A 65 -2.80 27.00 -5.71
C LEU A 65 -1.80 27.61 -6.71
N GLN A 66 -1.45 26.86 -7.77
CA GLN A 66 -0.62 27.30 -8.89
C GLN A 66 -1.50 27.79 -10.05
#